data_AF-A0A952DQJ3-F1
#
_entry.id   AF-A0A952DQJ3-F1
#
_cell.length_a   1.000
_cell.length_b   1.000
_cell.length_c   1.000
_cell.angle_alpha   90.00
_cell.angle_beta   90.00
_cell.angle_gamma   90.00
#
_symmetry.space_group_name_H-M   'P 1'
#
loop_
_entity.id
_entity.type
_entity.pdbx_description
1 polymer ?
#
loop_
_entity_poly.entity_id
_entity_poly.type
_entity_poly.pdbx_seq_one_letter_code
_entity_poly.pdbx_strand_id
1 'polypeptide(L)'
;MLIKVRKAKPLGGYRLCIEFSDDTIGERDFAFLTHETGPMLELLKDPAYFQRVFVEDGVLTWPNGYDWDPIALHDAMKDAGELRPVGDAAE
;
A
#
# COMPACT_ATOMS: atom_id res chain seq x y z
N MET A 1 15.92 -7.10 -7.32
CA MET A 1 15.89 -7.56 -5.92
C MET A 1 14.46 -7.95 -5.59
N LEU A 2 14.26 -8.94 -4.72
CA LEU A 2 12.92 -9.33 -4.26
C LEU A 2 12.50 -8.34 -3.17
N ILE A 3 11.50 -7.51 -3.44
CA ILE A 3 10.90 -6.59 -2.46
C ILE A 3 9.61 -7.21 -1.93
N LYS A 4 9.42 -7.14 -0.62
CA LYS A 4 8.18 -7.54 0.07
C LYS A 4 7.65 -6.37 0.90
N VAL A 5 6.34 -6.32 1.10
CA VAL A 5 5.70 -5.45 2.09
C VAL A 5 5.88 -6.08 3.47
N ARG A 6 6.44 -5.35 4.43
CA ARG A 6 6.58 -5.78 5.83
C ARG A 6 5.39 -5.35 6.68
N LYS A 7 4.94 -4.11 6.50
CA LYS A 7 3.80 -3.55 7.23
C LYS A 7 3.01 -2.62 6.33
N ALA A 8 1.69 -2.62 6.51
CA ALA A 8 0.80 -1.64 5.93
C ALA A 8 -0.11 -1.11 7.04
N LYS A 9 -0.20 0.21 7.18
CA LYS A 9 -1.04 0.88 8.17
C LYS A 9 -1.99 1.84 7.46
N PRO A 10 -3.32 1.70 7.61
CA PRO A 10 -4.25 2.70 7.12
C PRO A 10 -4.11 4.01 7.90
N LEU A 11 -4.06 5.13 7.17
CA LEU A 11 -4.00 6.50 7.73
C LEU A 11 -5.35 7.23 7.65
N GLY A 12 -6.41 6.51 7.28
CA GLY A 12 -7.75 7.05 7.02
C GLY A 12 -7.97 7.48 5.58
N GLY A 13 -9.23 7.41 5.12
CA GLY A 13 -9.56 7.55 3.71
C GLY A 13 -8.96 6.39 2.90
N TYR A 14 -8.27 6.72 1.81
CA TYR A 14 -7.57 5.75 0.94
C TYR A 14 -6.04 5.83 1.09
N ARG A 15 -5.53 6.35 2.21
CA ARG A 15 -4.09 6.52 2.42
C ARG A 15 -3.52 5.40 3.25
N LEU A 16 -2.39 4.85 2.81
CA LEU A 16 -1.65 3.81 3.51
C LEU A 16 -0.21 4.25 3.77
N CYS A 17 0.30 3.95 4.95
CA CYS A 17 1.72 3.95 5.26
C CYS A 17 2.26 2.53 5.07
N ILE A 18 3.22 2.37 4.15
CA ILE A 18 3.73 1.07 3.70
C ILE A 18 5.22 1.00 4.01
N GLU A 19 5.63 -0.05 4.72
CA GLU A 19 7.03 -0.38 5.04
C GLU A 19 7.45 -1.59 4.22
N PHE A 20 8.56 -1.49 3.50
CA PHE A 20 9.08 -2.55 2.64
C PHE A 20 10.27 -3.29 3.27
N SER A 21 10.66 -4.41 2.66
CA SER A 21 11.76 -5.26 3.10
C SER A 21 13.15 -4.64 2.97
N ASP A 22 13.30 -3.54 2.23
CA ASP A 22 14.56 -2.81 2.04
C ASP A 22 14.73 -1.66 3.08
N ASP A 23 13.98 -1.71 4.18
CA ASP A 23 13.96 -0.68 5.23
C ASP A 23 13.58 0.73 4.72
N THR A 24 12.78 0.77 3.65
CA THR A 24 12.09 1.96 3.15
C THR A 24 10.64 2.01 3.63
N ILE A 25 10.13 3.21 3.87
CA ILE A 25 8.76 3.49 4.26
C ILE A 25 8.22 4.67 3.47
N GLY A 26 6.94 4.66 3.14
CA GLY A 26 6.28 5.77 2.46
C GLY A 26 4.79 5.82 2.71
N GLU A 27 4.19 6.96 2.42
CA GLU A 27 2.75 7.16 2.43
C GLU A 27 2.27 7.27 0.99
N ARG A 28 1.24 6.52 0.62
CA ARG A 28 0.63 6.58 -0.71
C ARG A 28 -0.88 6.72 -0.60
N ASP A 29 -1.44 7.60 -1.42
CA ASP A 29 -2.88 7.73 -1.60
C ASP A 29 -3.37 6.82 -2.73
N PHE A 30 -4.40 6.03 -2.43
CA PHE A 30 -5.03 5.09 -3.34
C PHE A 30 -6.43 5.56 -3.78
N ALA A 31 -6.76 6.86 -3.66
CA ALA A 31 -8.08 7.35 -4.06
C ALA A 31 -8.34 7.16 -5.56
N PHE A 32 -7.30 6.98 -6.39
CA PHE A 32 -7.44 6.63 -7.80
C PHE A 32 -8.23 5.33 -8.03
N LEU A 33 -8.18 4.37 -7.10
CA LEU A 33 -8.95 3.12 -7.15
C LEU A 33 -10.47 3.38 -7.21
N THR A 34 -10.95 4.52 -6.70
CA THR A 34 -12.38 4.87 -6.73
C THR A 34 -12.88 5.15 -8.14
N HIS A 35 -11.99 5.58 -9.03
CA HIS A 35 -12.27 5.87 -10.44
C HIS A 35 -12.12 4.66 -11.35
N GLU A 36 -11.47 3.59 -10.87
CA GLU A 36 -11.28 2.38 -11.65
C GLU A 36 -12.53 1.48 -11.64
N THR A 37 -12.61 0.60 -12.65
CA THR A 37 -13.74 -0.31 -12.84
C THR A 37 -13.25 -1.75 -12.81
N GLY A 38 -13.85 -2.57 -11.96
CA GLY A 38 -13.56 -3.99 -11.87
C GLY A 38 -14.25 -4.63 -10.67
N PRO A 39 -14.64 -5.91 -10.75
CA PRO A 39 -15.43 -6.58 -9.71
C PRO A 39 -14.73 -6.64 -8.34
N MET A 40 -13.40 -6.71 -8.33
CA MET A 40 -12.61 -6.67 -7.09
C MET A 40 -12.43 -5.25 -6.53
N LEU A 41 -12.55 -4.23 -7.38
CA LEU A 41 -12.36 -2.82 -7.01
C LEU A 41 -13.62 -2.20 -6.42
N GLU A 42 -14.81 -2.73 -6.72
CA GLU A 42 -16.08 -2.18 -6.21
C GLU A 42 -16.13 -2.11 -4.69
N LEU A 43 -15.67 -3.16 -4.00
CA LEU A 43 -15.60 -3.17 -2.53
C LEU A 43 -14.56 -2.18 -1.99
N LEU A 44 -13.47 -1.97 -2.73
CA LEU A 44 -12.42 -1.03 -2.37
C LEU A 44 -12.84 0.43 -2.52
N LYS A 45 -13.97 0.71 -3.19
CA LYS A 45 -14.55 2.07 -3.22
C LYS A 45 -15.18 2.45 -1.88
N ASP A 46 -15.50 1.50 -1.01
CA ASP A 46 -15.91 1.83 0.35
C ASP A 46 -14.67 2.09 1.23
N PRO A 47 -14.52 3.28 1.83
CA PRO A 47 -13.33 3.62 2.59
C PRO A 47 -13.21 2.79 3.89
N ALA A 48 -14.31 2.29 4.46
CA ALA A 48 -14.25 1.43 5.63
C ALA A 48 -13.79 0.01 5.26
N TYR A 49 -14.14 -0.48 4.07
CA TYR A 49 -13.63 -1.72 3.52
C TYR A 49 -12.16 -1.60 3.11
N PHE A 50 -11.77 -0.51 2.45
CA PHE A 50 -10.38 -0.24 2.07
C PHE A 50 -9.45 -0.24 3.29
N GLN A 51 -9.90 0.28 4.44
CA GLN A 51 -9.11 0.28 5.68
C GLN A 51 -8.88 -1.11 6.29
N ARG A 52 -9.50 -2.17 5.75
CA ARG A 52 -9.26 -3.57 6.18
C ARG A 52 -8.03 -4.20 5.53
N VAL A 53 -7.17 -3.40 4.93
CA VAL A 53 -5.91 -3.85 4.34
C VAL A 53 -5.05 -4.60 5.36
N PHE A 54 -4.37 -5.64 4.90
CA PHE A 54 -3.42 -6.42 5.69
C PHE A 54 -2.25 -6.86 4.80
N VAL A 55 -1.25 -7.48 5.41
CA VAL A 55 -0.10 -8.03 4.69
C VAL A 55 -0.18 -9.55 4.75
N GLU A 56 -0.14 -10.21 3.59
CA GLU A 56 -0.16 -11.67 3.45
C GLU A 56 1.03 -12.13 2.62
N ASP A 57 1.89 -13.00 3.17
CA ASP A 57 3.15 -13.48 2.57
C ASP A 57 4.13 -12.39 2.05
N GLY A 58 3.97 -11.16 2.53
CA GLY A 58 4.74 -10.00 2.07
C GLY A 58 4.11 -9.24 0.91
N VAL A 59 2.80 -9.42 0.70
CA VAL A 59 1.98 -8.75 -0.30
C VAL A 59 0.94 -7.89 0.40
N LEU A 60 0.65 -6.71 -0.15
CA LEU A 60 -0.42 -5.84 0.34
C LEU A 60 -1.77 -6.38 -0.14
N THR A 61 -2.65 -6.78 0.77
CA THR A 61 -3.84 -7.58 0.46
C THR A 61 -5.10 -7.06 1.16
N TRP A 62 -6.27 -7.24 0.53
CA TRP A 62 -7.59 -6.95 1.09
C TRP A 62 -8.44 -8.22 1.27
N PRO A 63 -9.51 -8.19 2.10
CA PRO A 63 -10.27 -9.39 2.45
C PRO A 63 -10.96 -10.12 1.28
N ASN A 64 -11.09 -9.48 0.12
CA ASN A 64 -11.62 -10.06 -1.11
C ASN A 64 -10.53 -10.71 -1.97
N GLY A 65 -9.30 -10.82 -1.47
CA GLY A 65 -8.15 -11.38 -2.19
C GLY A 65 -7.57 -10.44 -3.25
N TYR A 66 -7.97 -9.16 -3.27
CA TYR A 66 -7.30 -8.17 -4.10
C TYR A 66 -5.95 -7.85 -3.46
N ASP A 67 -4.90 -7.89 -4.27
CA ASP A 67 -3.53 -7.67 -3.81
C ASP A 67 -2.74 -6.77 -4.78
N TRP A 68 -1.65 -6.20 -4.27
CA TRP A 68 -0.70 -5.42 -5.06
C TRP A 68 0.65 -6.12 -5.10
N ASP A 69 1.20 -6.28 -6.31
CA ASP A 69 2.56 -6.74 -6.50
C ASP A 69 3.54 -5.82 -5.72
N PRO A 70 4.31 -6.37 -4.77
CA PRO A 70 5.12 -5.56 -3.88
C PRO A 70 6.28 -4.86 -4.59
N ILE A 71 6.75 -5.40 -5.72
CA ILE A 71 7.85 -4.82 -6.49
C ILE A 71 7.34 -3.61 -7.29
N ALA A 72 6.22 -3.78 -8.00
CA ALA A 72 5.58 -2.72 -8.77
C ALA A 72 5.12 -1.57 -7.88
N LEU A 73 4.54 -1.89 -6.71
CA LEU A 73 4.15 -0.89 -5.73
C LEU A 73 5.36 -0.11 -5.19
N HIS A 74 6.44 -0.80 -4.85
CA HIS A 74 7.67 -0.16 -4.38
C HIS A 74 8.30 0.73 -5.46
N ASP A 75 8.42 0.24 -6.70
CA ASP A 75 8.99 1.01 -7.80
C ASP A 75 8.19 2.27 -8.10
N ALA A 76 6.85 2.15 -8.13
CA ALA A 76 5.96 3.29 -8.33
C ALA A 76 6.03 4.31 -7.18
N MET A 77 6.28 3.89 -5.94
CA MET A 77 6.48 4.81 -4.81
C MET A 77 7.86 5.46 -4.84
N LYS A 78 8.87 4.71 -5.29
CA LYS A 78 10.24 5.20 -5.44
C LYS A 78 10.32 6.28 -6.52
N ASP A 79 9.73 6.04 -7.69
CA ASP A 79 9.68 6.98 -8.80
C ASP A 79 8.93 8.27 -8.43
N ALA A 80 7.85 8.15 -7.65
CA ALA A 80 7.10 9.28 -7.12
C ALA A 80 7.82 10.04 -5.99
N GLY A 81 8.96 9.55 -5.50
CA GLY A 81 9.69 10.18 -4.38
C GLY A 81 8.99 10.05 -3.01
N GLU A 82 8.11 9.07 -2.86
CA GLU A 82 7.31 8.85 -1.64
C GLU A 82 8.05 8.01 -0.58
N LEU A 83 9.17 7.37 -0.95
CA LEU A 83 9.93 6.48 -0.07
C LEU A 83 11.06 7.22 0.64
N ARG A 84 11.16 6.98 1.94
CA ARG A 84 12.26 7.40 2.82
C ARG A 84 12.76 6.23 3.66
N PRO A 85 13.99 6.26 4.20
CA PRO A 85 14.43 5.23 5.12
C PRO A 85 13.57 5.23 6.40
N VAL A 86 13.29 4.05 6.97
CA VAL A 86 12.47 3.90 8.18
C VAL A 86 13.00 4.73 9.36
N GLY A 87 14.31 4.92 9.44
CA GLY A 87 14.99 5.71 10.48
C GLY A 87 14.89 7.23 10.33
N ASP A 88 14.36 7.75 9.22
CA ASP A 88 14.30 9.20 8.95
C ASP A 88 13.10 9.89 9.62
N ALA A 89 12.37 9.20 10.51
CA ALA A 89 11.37 9.83 11.36
C ALA A 89 12.06 10.60 12.49
N ALA A 90 12.57 11.79 12.15
CA ALA A 90 12.90 12.93 12.99
C ALA A 90 13.55 12.64 14.37
N GLU A 91 14.87 12.87 14.44
CA GLU A 91 15.45 13.65 15.55
C GLU A 91 14.93 15.10 15.51
#